data_AF-A0A820JUX7-F1
#
_entry.id   AF-A0A820JUX7-F1
#
_cell.length_a   1.000
_cell.length_b   1.000
_cell.length_c   1.000
_cell.angle_alpha   90.00
_cell.angle_beta   90.00
_cell.angle_gamma   90.00
#
_symmetry.space_group_name_H-M   'P 1'
#
loop_
_entity.id
_entity.type
_entity.pdbx_description
1 polymer ?
#
loop_
_entity_poly.entity_id
_entity_poly.type
_entity_poly.pdbx_seq_one_letter_code
_entity_poly.pdbx_strand_id
1 'polypeptide(L)'
;AAEYLDDNFNINLNNDEEYLHFIEYYNSPFSHRHYTNISRLDKSELVLVRYQRLQEMKMWKIIREILIYLCFLCVLNIFVYSNTNSNGFDQTNHLRKFLLNSRQINQDYTKISTINEYWNWLEDSFVSNIHAQQWYNGDIPRNLNGFINDKTNRMIGWAIIRQLRIKSHPCQTKQNLFSICEDDYSFSNEEKHSFEPGWINQTTQVYSSSIQQAFKYQDGNQLDSYVYLGKFGRYSAGGYVYEFRGRLIDLQRIKS
;
A
#
# COMPACT_ATOMS: atom_id res chain seq x y z
N ALA A 1 -22.67 16.56 37.12
CA ALA A 1 -23.70 17.55 36.77
C ALA A 1 -24.92 17.25 37.62
N ALA A 2 -24.97 17.98 38.71
CA ALA A 2 -26.19 18.62 39.07
C ALA A 2 -27.25 17.75 39.83
N GLU A 3 -28.57 17.93 39.78
CA GLU A 3 -29.71 17.41 40.62
C GLU A 3 -29.97 17.81 42.11
N TYR A 4 -30.37 19.07 42.35
CA TYR A 4 -31.42 19.66 43.20
C TYR A 4 -32.07 18.65 44.14
N LEU A 5 -31.44 18.45 45.30
CA LEU A 5 -32.16 18.06 46.50
C LEU A 5 -32.96 19.27 46.96
N ASP A 6 -34.26 19.08 47.14
CA ASP A 6 -35.14 20.08 47.74
C ASP A 6 -34.78 20.17 49.24
N ASP A 7 -34.34 21.36 49.67
CA ASP A 7 -33.98 21.69 51.06
C ASP A 7 -35.24 21.71 51.95
N ASN A 8 -35.75 20.52 52.32
CA ASN A 8 -36.51 20.33 53.58
C ASN A 8 -36.88 18.86 53.88
N PHE A 9 -35.98 17.91 53.60
CA PHE A 9 -36.18 16.54 54.08
C PHE A 9 -35.71 16.41 55.53
N ASN A 10 -36.58 16.79 56.47
CA ASN A 10 -36.37 16.52 57.88
C ASN A 10 -36.68 15.04 58.16
N ILE A 11 -35.71 14.17 57.87
CA ILE A 11 -35.78 12.75 58.21
C ILE A 11 -35.41 12.65 59.70
N ASN A 12 -36.42 12.52 60.56
CA ASN A 12 -36.19 12.19 61.96
C ASN A 12 -35.52 10.80 62.02
N LEU A 13 -34.23 10.79 62.37
CA LEU A 13 -33.51 9.57 62.72
C LEU A 13 -34.08 9.01 64.03
N ASN A 14 -34.24 7.69 64.10
CA ASN A 14 -34.47 7.02 65.39
C ASN A 14 -33.16 7.02 66.20
N ASN A 15 -33.25 6.77 67.50
CA ASN A 15 -32.12 6.77 68.44
C ASN A 15 -30.96 5.81 68.09
N ASP A 16 -31.13 4.94 67.08
CA ASP A 16 -30.17 3.94 66.63
C ASP A 16 -29.60 4.18 65.22
N GLU A 17 -29.84 5.35 64.60
CA GLU A 17 -29.33 5.64 63.23
C GLU A 17 -28.38 6.85 63.17
N GLU A 18 -27.31 6.74 62.36
CA GLU A 18 -26.32 7.79 62.07
C GLU A 18 -26.15 8.00 60.55
N TYR A 19 -25.87 9.23 60.14
CA TYR A 19 -25.58 9.56 58.74
C TYR A 19 -24.23 8.99 58.30
N LEU A 20 -24.21 8.25 57.19
CA LEU A 20 -23.00 7.60 56.66
C LEU A 20 -22.22 8.45 55.62
N HIS A 21 -22.78 9.54 55.07
CA HIS A 21 -22.12 10.35 54.03
C HIS A 21 -22.44 11.86 54.09
N PHE A 22 -21.42 12.69 53.84
CA PHE A 22 -21.54 14.15 53.65
C PHE A 22 -21.94 14.48 52.19
N ILE A 23 -22.89 15.38 51.98
CA ILE A 23 -23.46 15.71 50.65
C ILE A 23 -22.92 17.05 50.15
N GLU A 24 -22.30 17.06 48.96
CA GLU A 24 -21.94 18.26 48.18
C GLU A 24 -22.91 18.45 47.00
N TYR A 25 -23.27 19.72 46.75
CA TYR A 25 -24.49 20.14 46.04
C TYR A 25 -24.28 20.42 44.54
N TYR A 26 -25.18 19.95 43.68
CA TYR A 26 -25.25 20.35 42.27
C TYR A 26 -26.69 20.06 41.74
N ASN A 27 -27.18 20.77 40.70
CA ASN A 27 -28.61 20.94 40.29
C ASN A 27 -29.15 20.75 38.79
N SER A 28 -30.10 19.81 38.47
CA SER A 28 -30.55 19.35 37.09
C SER A 28 -32.10 19.25 36.94
N PRO A 29 -32.68 19.28 35.71
CA PRO A 29 -34.01 19.83 35.49
C PRO A 29 -35.12 18.85 35.03
N PHE A 30 -34.96 17.53 35.16
CA PHE A 30 -35.99 16.55 34.71
C PHE A 30 -36.42 15.61 35.85
N SER A 31 -37.36 16.03 36.69
CA SER A 31 -38.04 15.08 37.62
C SER A 31 -39.51 15.42 37.83
N HIS A 32 -40.40 14.68 37.17
CA HIS A 32 -41.76 14.48 37.67
C HIS A 32 -41.75 13.19 38.49
N ARG A 33 -41.89 13.29 39.83
CA ARG A 33 -42.08 12.13 40.72
C ARG A 33 -43.46 12.21 41.37
N HIS A 34 -44.28 11.19 41.12
CA HIS A 34 -45.46 10.91 41.93
C HIS A 34 -45.01 10.46 43.32
N TYR A 35 -45.45 11.16 44.36
CA TYR A 35 -45.21 10.78 45.76
C TYR A 35 -46.15 9.64 46.16
N THR A 36 -45.58 8.47 46.46
CA THR A 36 -46.26 7.43 47.25
C THR A 36 -45.54 7.29 48.59
N ASN A 37 -46.32 7.18 49.67
CA ASN A 37 -45.79 6.94 51.02
C ASN A 37 -45.01 5.62 51.04
N ILE A 38 -43.71 5.68 51.32
CA ILE A 38 -42.83 4.50 51.35
C ILE A 38 -42.99 3.84 52.72
N SER A 39 -43.57 2.64 52.76
CA SER A 39 -43.51 1.78 53.94
C SER A 39 -42.06 1.37 54.20
N ARG A 40 -41.62 1.39 55.47
CA ARG A 40 -40.26 0.99 55.88
C ARG A 40 -40.07 -0.50 55.53
N LEU A 41 -39.29 -0.80 54.49
CA LEU A 41 -39.01 -2.16 54.03
C LEU A 41 -38.35 -3.00 55.13
N ASP A 42 -38.69 -4.29 55.20
CA ASP A 42 -38.08 -5.23 56.15
C ASP A 42 -36.57 -5.42 55.86
N LYS A 43 -35.78 -5.80 56.88
CA LYS A 43 -34.32 -6.00 56.74
C LYS A 43 -33.98 -7.02 55.64
N SER A 44 -34.82 -8.04 55.46
CA SER A 44 -34.66 -9.04 54.41
C SER A 44 -34.88 -8.46 53.00
N GLU A 45 -35.88 -7.60 52.83
CA GLU A 45 -36.21 -6.91 51.58
C GLU A 45 -35.12 -5.89 51.20
N LEU A 46 -34.55 -5.19 52.19
CA LEU A 46 -33.42 -4.27 51.97
C LEU A 46 -32.19 -4.97 51.38
N VAL A 47 -31.89 -6.20 51.81
CA VAL A 47 -30.78 -6.98 51.26
C VAL A 47 -31.05 -7.36 49.79
N LEU A 48 -32.29 -7.74 49.46
CA LEU A 48 -32.69 -8.06 48.09
C LEU A 48 -32.61 -6.84 47.17
N VAL A 49 -33.12 -5.69 47.62
CA VAL A 49 -33.05 -4.43 46.85
C VAL A 49 -31.59 -4.00 46.65
N ARG A 50 -30.73 -4.12 47.67
CA ARG A 50 -29.29 -3.84 47.54
C ARG A 50 -28.61 -4.77 46.53
N TYR A 51 -28.95 -6.06 46.54
CA TYR A 51 -28.43 -7.01 45.56
C TYR A 51 -28.87 -6.68 44.13
N GLN A 52 -30.14 -6.32 43.92
CA GLN A 52 -30.65 -5.86 42.61
C GLN A 52 -29.92 -4.61 42.14
N ARG A 53 -29.73 -3.61 43.00
CA ARG A 53 -28.97 -2.39 42.67
C ARG A 53 -27.52 -2.68 42.27
N LEU A 54 -26.84 -3.61 42.96
CA LEU A 54 -25.49 -4.02 42.59
C LEU A 54 -25.45 -4.68 41.20
N GLN A 55 -26.45 -5.48 40.84
CA GLN A 55 -26.57 -6.07 39.51
C GLN A 55 -26.84 -5.01 38.44
N GLU A 56 -27.73 -4.05 38.71
CA GLU A 56 -28.00 -2.92 37.82
C GLU A 56 -26.73 -2.11 37.54
N MET A 57 -25.95 -1.76 38.57
CA MET A 57 -24.70 -1.00 38.40
C MET A 57 -23.65 -1.77 37.59
N LYS A 58 -23.55 -3.09 37.78
CA LYS A 58 -22.64 -3.95 36.99
C LYS A 58 -23.09 -4.00 35.53
N MET A 59 -24.38 -4.19 35.27
CA MET A 59 -24.94 -4.21 33.91
C MET A 59 -24.72 -2.87 33.19
N TRP A 60 -24.97 -1.74 33.86
CA TRP A 60 -24.73 -0.41 33.30
C TRP A 60 -23.26 -0.15 32.96
N LYS A 61 -22.33 -0.62 33.80
CA LYS A 61 -20.89 -0.54 33.51
C LYS A 61 -20.54 -1.32 32.23
N ILE A 62 -21.04 -2.55 32.12
CA ILE A 62 -20.80 -3.41 30.95
C ILE A 62 -21.41 -2.79 29.68
N ILE A 63 -22.66 -2.30 29.74
CA ILE A 63 -23.32 -1.64 28.60
C ILE A 63 -22.51 -0.42 28.14
N ARG A 64 -22.04 0.41 29.08
CA ARG A 64 -21.21 1.57 28.75
C ARG A 64 -19.90 1.16 28.08
N GLU A 65 -19.24 0.11 28.56
CA GLU A 65 -18.03 -0.43 27.93
C GLU A 65 -18.31 -0.94 26.50
N ILE A 66 -19.40 -1.69 26.30
CA ILE A 66 -19.81 -2.17 24.97
C ILE A 66 -20.07 -1.00 24.01
N LEU A 67 -20.76 0.07 24.46
CA LEU A 67 -21.02 1.24 23.62
C LEU A 67 -19.74 1.95 23.20
N ILE A 68 -18.73 2.04 24.07
CA ILE A 68 -17.42 2.60 23.73
C ILE A 68 -16.73 1.72 22.68
N TYR A 69 -16.75 0.39 22.84
CA TYR A 69 -16.19 -0.53 21.84
C TYR A 69 -16.92 -0.46 20.49
N LEU A 70 -18.25 -0.34 20.50
CA LEU A 70 -19.04 -0.16 19.28
C LEU A 70 -18.71 1.17 18.60
N CYS A 71 -18.62 2.26 19.36
CA CYS A 71 -18.22 3.56 18.84
C CYS A 71 -16.82 3.50 18.19
N PHE A 72 -15.86 2.88 18.89
CA PHE A 72 -14.52 2.65 18.35
C PHE A 72 -14.53 1.84 17.04
N LEU A 73 -15.32 0.76 16.99
CA LEU A 73 -15.48 -0.06 15.79
C LEU A 73 -16.12 0.74 14.65
N CYS A 74 -17.14 1.56 14.92
CA CYS A 74 -17.74 2.44 13.92
C CYS A 74 -16.71 3.43 13.35
N VAL A 75 -15.92 4.05 14.21
CA VAL A 75 -14.84 4.97 13.81
C VAL A 75 -13.81 4.24 12.94
N LEU A 76 -13.35 3.05 13.34
CA LEU A 76 -12.44 2.24 12.52
C LEU A 76 -13.03 1.91 11.15
N ASN A 77 -14.31 1.52 11.09
CA ASN A 77 -14.97 1.22 9.82
C ASN A 77 -15.05 2.47 8.93
N ILE A 78 -15.42 3.63 9.48
CA ILE A 78 -15.44 4.89 8.72
C ILE A 78 -14.05 5.19 8.15
N PHE A 79 -12.98 5.04 8.95
CA PHE A 79 -11.62 5.25 8.47
C PHE A 79 -11.22 4.27 7.36
N VAL A 80 -11.58 3.00 7.48
CA VAL A 80 -11.26 2.00 6.44
C VAL A 80 -12.05 2.30 5.17
N TYR A 81 -13.37 2.48 5.26
CA TYR A 81 -14.23 2.71 4.08
C TYR A 81 -13.97 4.05 3.40
N SER A 82 -13.66 5.11 4.15
CA SER A 82 -13.32 6.41 3.58
C SER A 82 -12.06 6.34 2.70
N ASN A 83 -11.15 5.42 2.98
CA ASN A 83 -9.92 5.25 2.22
C ASN A 83 -10.04 4.25 1.06
N THR A 84 -11.15 3.50 0.97
CA THR A 84 -11.36 2.54 -0.12
C THR A 84 -12.08 3.19 -1.30
N ASN A 85 -11.42 3.25 -2.45
CA ASN A 85 -12.05 3.63 -3.71
C ASN A 85 -12.70 2.41 -4.38
N SER A 86 -13.99 2.50 -4.71
CA SER A 86 -14.74 1.44 -5.40
C SER A 86 -14.10 1.03 -6.75
N ASN A 87 -13.48 1.98 -7.46
CA ASN A 87 -12.95 1.75 -8.81
C ASN A 87 -11.46 1.36 -8.84
N GLY A 88 -10.80 1.25 -7.68
CA GLY A 88 -9.38 0.94 -7.61
C GLY A 88 -9.02 -0.42 -8.22
N PHE A 89 -9.92 -1.40 -8.05
CA PHE A 89 -9.77 -2.72 -8.66
C PHE A 89 -9.83 -2.63 -10.19
N ASP A 90 -10.83 -1.94 -10.75
CA ASP A 90 -11.01 -1.83 -12.19
C ASP A 90 -9.85 -1.10 -12.86
N GLN A 91 -9.34 -0.03 -12.24
CA GLN A 91 -8.17 0.68 -12.75
C GLN A 91 -6.92 -0.22 -12.77
N THR A 92 -6.67 -0.95 -11.69
CA THR A 92 -5.52 -1.86 -11.60
C THR A 92 -5.65 -3.01 -12.61
N ASN A 93 -6.85 -3.57 -12.76
CA ASN A 93 -7.15 -4.64 -13.71
C ASN A 93 -6.99 -4.18 -15.15
N HIS A 94 -7.47 -2.98 -15.47
CA HIS A 94 -7.31 -2.35 -16.77
C HIS A 94 -5.83 -2.16 -17.11
N LEU A 95 -5.05 -1.53 -16.22
CA LEU A 95 -3.60 -1.32 -16.45
C LEU A 95 -2.85 -2.65 -16.59
N ARG A 96 -3.17 -3.66 -15.78
CA ARG A 96 -2.57 -5.00 -15.88
C ARG A 96 -2.86 -5.62 -17.24
N LYS A 97 -4.11 -5.59 -17.70
CA LYS A 97 -4.48 -6.14 -19.01
C LYS A 97 -3.86 -5.34 -20.14
N PHE A 98 -3.92 -4.01 -20.07
CA PHE A 98 -3.39 -3.11 -21.08
C PHE A 98 -1.88 -3.27 -21.29
N LEU A 99 -1.10 -3.36 -20.21
CA LEU A 99 0.37 -3.47 -20.31
C LEU A 99 0.86 -4.90 -20.52
N LEU A 100 0.20 -5.90 -19.93
CA LEU A 100 0.71 -7.28 -19.93
C LEU A 100 -0.05 -8.24 -20.85
N ASN A 101 -1.35 -8.05 -21.04
CA ASN A 101 -2.23 -9.00 -21.75
C ASN A 101 -2.83 -8.32 -22.99
N SER A 102 -1.99 -8.14 -24.01
CA SER A 102 -2.47 -7.68 -25.31
C SER A 102 -3.32 -8.77 -25.96
N ARG A 103 -4.42 -8.38 -26.62
CA ARG A 103 -5.25 -9.31 -27.39
C ARG A 103 -4.51 -9.90 -28.60
N GLN A 104 -3.39 -9.30 -29.00
CA GLN A 104 -2.54 -9.82 -30.06
C GLN A 104 -1.58 -10.87 -29.50
N ILE A 105 -1.63 -12.08 -30.07
CA ILE A 105 -0.90 -13.28 -29.59
C ILE A 105 0.62 -13.03 -29.52
N ASN A 106 1.18 -12.23 -30.42
CA ASN A 106 2.61 -11.95 -30.50
C ASN A 106 3.08 -10.78 -29.61
N GLN A 107 2.17 -10.18 -28.84
CA GLN A 107 2.40 -8.97 -28.04
C GLN A 107 2.01 -9.16 -26.56
N ASP A 108 1.70 -10.40 -26.16
CA ASP A 108 1.29 -10.74 -24.81
C ASP A 108 2.51 -11.11 -23.95
N TYR A 109 2.75 -10.33 -22.89
CA TYR A 109 3.89 -10.56 -21.99
C TYR A 109 3.79 -11.92 -21.30
N THR A 110 2.57 -12.39 -21.03
CA THR A 110 2.35 -13.61 -20.24
C THR A 110 2.75 -14.90 -20.97
N LYS A 111 2.97 -14.82 -22.28
CA LYS A 111 3.31 -15.96 -23.14
C LYS A 111 4.77 -15.97 -23.60
N ILE A 112 5.57 -14.99 -23.17
CA ILE A 112 6.97 -14.88 -23.56
C ILE A 112 7.75 -16.06 -22.98
N SER A 113 8.49 -16.72 -23.86
CA SER A 113 9.32 -17.88 -23.53
C SER A 113 10.79 -17.68 -23.90
N THR A 114 11.08 -16.81 -24.87
CA THR A 114 12.45 -16.57 -25.36
C THR A 114 12.90 -15.12 -25.17
N ILE A 115 14.22 -14.90 -25.14
CA ILE A 115 14.83 -13.56 -25.04
C ILE A 115 14.45 -12.69 -26.25
N ASN A 116 14.36 -13.28 -27.44
CA ASN A 116 13.96 -12.55 -28.65
C ASN A 116 12.50 -12.08 -28.58
N GLU A 117 11.59 -12.93 -28.09
CA GLU A 117 10.20 -12.55 -27.84
C GLU A 117 10.10 -11.42 -26.80
N TYR A 118 10.93 -11.46 -25.75
CA TYR A 118 11.00 -10.39 -24.76
C TYR A 118 11.38 -9.05 -25.40
N TRP A 119 12.44 -9.01 -26.20
CA TRP A 119 12.86 -7.77 -26.87
C TRP A 119 11.83 -7.26 -27.87
N ASN A 120 11.22 -8.15 -28.67
CA ASN A 120 10.16 -7.77 -29.60
C ASN A 120 8.94 -7.19 -28.85
N TRP A 121 8.53 -7.82 -27.75
CA TRP A 121 7.47 -7.28 -26.89
C TRP A 121 7.83 -5.90 -26.33
N LEU A 122 9.07 -5.73 -25.88
CA LEU A 122 9.54 -4.49 -25.28
C LEU A 122 9.50 -3.32 -26.26
N GLU A 123 10.04 -3.51 -27.46
CA GLU A 123 10.13 -2.47 -28.49
C GLU A 123 8.77 -2.20 -29.15
N ASP A 124 8.04 -3.24 -29.52
CA ASP A 124 6.82 -3.07 -30.31
C ASP A 124 5.60 -2.76 -29.42
N SER A 125 5.48 -3.46 -28.29
CA SER A 125 4.28 -3.39 -27.45
C SER A 125 4.46 -2.43 -26.29
N PHE A 126 5.49 -2.63 -25.47
CA PHE A 126 5.67 -1.85 -24.24
C PHE A 126 5.97 -0.37 -24.55
N VAL A 127 6.97 -0.07 -25.39
CA VAL A 127 7.31 1.32 -25.78
C VAL A 127 6.14 2.03 -26.44
N SER A 128 5.37 1.34 -27.28
CA SER A 128 4.18 1.90 -27.91
C SER A 128 3.06 2.18 -26.90
N ASN A 129 2.94 1.37 -25.84
CA ASN A 129 1.89 1.51 -24.83
C ASN A 129 2.16 2.60 -23.80
N ILE A 130 3.44 2.90 -23.49
CA ILE A 130 3.80 3.92 -22.50
C ILE A 130 3.64 5.37 -23.01
N HIS A 131 3.47 5.56 -24.32
CA HIS A 131 3.24 6.87 -24.94
C HIS A 131 1.93 6.91 -25.72
N ALA A 132 1.18 8.00 -25.60
CA ALA A 132 0.01 8.27 -26.43
C ALA A 132 0.36 8.24 -27.93
N GLN A 133 -0.21 7.28 -28.65
CA GLN A 133 -0.04 7.17 -30.10
C GLN A 133 -0.98 8.09 -30.85
N GLN A 134 -0.74 8.21 -32.16
CA GLN A 134 -1.64 8.90 -33.08
C GLN A 134 -3.08 8.37 -32.97
N TRP A 135 -4.03 9.23 -33.30
CA TRP A 135 -5.43 8.84 -33.43
C TRP A 135 -5.62 7.92 -34.65
N TYR A 136 -6.76 7.23 -34.71
CA TYR A 136 -7.09 6.31 -35.81
C TYR A 136 -7.12 7.02 -37.18
N ASN A 137 -7.30 8.34 -37.18
CA ASN A 137 -7.29 9.20 -38.36
C ASN A 137 -5.90 9.81 -38.68
N GLY A 138 -4.85 9.39 -37.97
CA GLY A 138 -3.48 9.90 -38.15
C GLY A 138 -3.20 11.22 -37.42
N ASP A 139 -4.18 11.80 -36.73
CA ASP A 139 -3.96 13.04 -36.00
C ASP A 139 -3.03 12.85 -34.80
N ILE A 140 -2.18 13.85 -34.57
CA ILE A 140 -1.29 13.90 -33.42
C ILE A 140 -2.14 14.09 -32.15
N PRO A 141 -1.89 13.35 -31.06
CA PRO A 141 -2.63 13.47 -29.81
C PRO A 141 -2.25 14.75 -29.06
N ARG A 142 -2.82 15.89 -29.48
CA ARG A 142 -2.60 17.20 -28.86
C ARG A 142 -3.06 17.17 -27.39
N ASN A 143 -2.30 17.81 -26.50
CA ASN A 143 -2.55 17.88 -25.06
C ASN A 143 -2.50 16.54 -24.29
N LEU A 144 -2.01 15.46 -24.91
CA LEU A 144 -1.84 14.15 -24.27
C LEU A 144 -0.37 13.82 -23.99
N ASN A 145 0.46 14.85 -23.81
CA ASN A 145 1.86 14.66 -23.44
C ASN A 145 1.97 13.99 -22.06
N GLY A 146 2.68 12.88 -22.00
CA GLY A 146 2.82 12.07 -20.78
C GLY A 146 1.63 11.17 -20.49
N PHE A 147 0.64 11.06 -21.39
CA PHE A 147 -0.37 10.02 -21.30
C PHE A 147 0.13 8.72 -21.91
N ILE A 148 -0.32 7.59 -21.36
CA ILE A 148 -0.12 6.27 -21.96
C ILE A 148 -1.07 6.11 -23.16
N ASN A 149 -0.87 5.07 -23.97
CA ASN A 149 -1.64 4.86 -25.20
C ASN A 149 -3.14 4.58 -25.00
N ASP A 150 -3.58 4.39 -23.77
CA ASP A 150 -5.00 4.38 -23.40
C ASP A 150 -5.65 5.78 -23.41
N LYS A 151 -4.83 6.85 -23.51
CA LYS A 151 -5.26 8.26 -23.67
C LYS A 151 -6.06 8.84 -22.48
N THR A 152 -6.25 8.06 -21.42
CA THR A 152 -6.94 8.48 -20.19
C THR A 152 -6.00 8.56 -18.99
N ASN A 153 -5.04 7.65 -18.90
CA ASN A 153 -4.10 7.57 -17.78
C ASN A 153 -2.82 8.34 -18.08
N ARG A 154 -2.39 9.19 -17.14
CA ARG A 154 -1.17 9.98 -17.22
C ARG A 154 -0.02 9.28 -16.49
N MET A 155 1.10 9.08 -17.18
CA MET A 155 2.35 8.63 -16.59
C MET A 155 3.02 9.78 -15.84
N ILE A 156 3.54 9.49 -14.66
CA ILE A 156 4.36 10.40 -13.87
C ILE A 156 5.82 10.02 -14.09
N GLY A 157 6.65 10.95 -14.56
CA GLY A 157 8.05 10.70 -14.86
C GLY A 157 8.23 9.91 -16.17
N TRP A 158 9.01 8.84 -16.12
CA TRP A 158 9.31 7.95 -17.24
C TRP A 158 9.39 6.50 -16.76
N ALA A 159 9.22 5.56 -17.69
CA ALA A 159 9.48 4.16 -17.40
C ALA A 159 10.99 3.91 -17.27
N ILE A 160 11.36 2.92 -16.46
CA ILE A 160 12.75 2.54 -16.19
C ILE A 160 12.86 1.03 -16.28
N ILE A 161 13.91 0.53 -16.92
CA ILE A 161 14.34 -0.87 -16.80
C ILE A 161 15.60 -0.92 -15.97
N ARG A 162 15.58 -1.81 -14.98
CA ARG A 162 16.75 -2.15 -14.17
C ARG A 162 17.16 -3.59 -14.47
N GLN A 163 18.43 -3.76 -14.81
CA GLN A 163 19.05 -5.06 -15.07
C GLN A 163 20.11 -5.34 -14.01
N LEU A 164 20.09 -6.57 -13.49
CA LEU A 164 21.18 -7.12 -12.68
C LEU A 164 21.98 -8.08 -13.55
N ARG A 165 23.29 -8.17 -13.26
CA ARG A 165 24.21 -9.08 -13.93
C ARG A 165 25.05 -9.81 -12.91
N ILE A 166 25.60 -10.93 -13.34
CA ILE A 166 26.49 -11.80 -12.57
C ILE A 166 27.87 -11.78 -13.21
N LYS A 167 28.89 -12.03 -12.40
CA LYS A 167 30.27 -12.13 -12.90
C LYS A 167 30.45 -13.43 -13.67
N SER A 168 31.08 -13.33 -14.83
CA SER A 168 31.46 -14.51 -15.61
C SER A 168 32.85 -14.99 -15.18
N HIS A 169 33.07 -16.29 -15.14
CA HIS A 169 34.35 -16.90 -14.77
C HIS A 169 34.72 -18.05 -15.73
N PRO A 170 36.00 -18.44 -15.84
CA PRO A 170 36.36 -19.63 -16.61
C PRO A 170 35.69 -20.87 -16.01
N CYS A 171 35.15 -21.74 -16.87
CA CYS A 171 34.57 -23.01 -16.45
C CYS A 171 35.65 -23.94 -15.89
N GLN A 172 35.44 -24.53 -14.71
CA GLN A 172 36.36 -25.52 -14.12
C GLN A 172 36.11 -26.95 -14.61
N THR A 173 35.50 -27.12 -15.78
CA THR A 173 35.17 -28.44 -16.34
C THR A 173 36.40 -29.07 -16.98
N LYS A 174 36.65 -30.36 -16.70
CA LYS A 174 37.80 -31.13 -17.23
C LYS A 174 37.83 -31.24 -18.77
N GLN A 175 36.71 -31.01 -19.42
CA GLN A 175 36.58 -30.93 -20.86
C GLN A 175 36.39 -29.46 -21.21
N ASN A 176 37.37 -28.84 -21.88
CA ASN A 176 37.37 -27.44 -22.33
C ASN A 176 36.28 -27.16 -23.40
N LEU A 177 35.04 -27.61 -23.19
CA LEU A 177 33.91 -27.44 -24.10
C LEU A 177 33.36 -26.02 -24.05
N PHE A 178 33.50 -25.33 -22.91
CA PHE A 178 33.04 -23.97 -22.70
C PHE A 178 34.14 -23.14 -22.03
N SER A 179 34.36 -21.93 -22.56
CA SER A 179 35.38 -21.00 -22.05
C SER A 179 34.90 -20.15 -20.89
N ILE A 180 33.59 -19.91 -20.79
CA ILE A 180 32.96 -18.98 -19.83
C ILE A 180 31.74 -19.65 -19.21
N CYS A 181 31.66 -19.59 -17.88
CA CYS A 181 30.55 -20.07 -17.06
C CYS A 181 30.00 -18.92 -16.21
N GLU A 182 28.73 -19.06 -15.87
CA GLU A 182 27.95 -18.10 -15.12
C GLU A 182 27.17 -18.86 -14.04
N ASP A 183 27.41 -18.52 -12.78
CA ASP A 183 26.72 -19.10 -11.64
C ASP A 183 25.35 -18.44 -11.38
N ASP A 184 24.53 -19.05 -10.52
CA ASP A 184 23.29 -18.43 -10.07
C ASP A 184 23.50 -17.07 -9.39
N TYR A 185 22.47 -16.22 -9.47
CA TYR A 185 22.51 -14.89 -8.86
C TYR A 185 22.64 -14.97 -7.32
N SER A 186 23.62 -14.23 -6.80
CA SER A 186 23.77 -13.96 -5.37
C SER A 186 24.32 -12.56 -5.16
N PHE A 187 24.08 -11.96 -3.99
CA PHE A 187 24.60 -10.63 -3.66
C PHE A 187 26.13 -10.53 -3.77
N SER A 188 26.85 -11.63 -3.52
CA SER A 188 28.31 -11.70 -3.62
C SER A 188 28.81 -11.84 -5.06
N ASN A 189 28.03 -12.53 -5.92
CA ASN A 189 28.39 -12.77 -7.31
C ASN A 189 27.84 -11.71 -8.30
N GLU A 190 27.20 -10.67 -7.78
CA GLU A 190 26.68 -9.58 -8.60
C GLU A 190 27.82 -8.80 -9.28
N GLU A 191 27.64 -8.54 -10.57
CA GLU A 191 28.55 -7.74 -11.38
C GLU A 191 28.27 -6.24 -11.21
N LYS A 192 29.24 -5.53 -10.65
CA LYS A 192 29.15 -4.11 -10.27
C LYS A 192 30.09 -3.21 -11.07
N HIS A 193 30.85 -3.75 -12.01
CA HIS A 193 31.73 -2.96 -12.85
C HIS A 193 30.93 -2.10 -13.85
N SER A 194 31.41 -0.88 -14.12
CA SER A 194 30.82 -0.07 -15.20
C SER A 194 31.37 -0.54 -16.54
N PHE A 195 30.49 -0.67 -17.52
CA PHE A 195 30.82 -1.05 -18.89
C PHE A 195 30.50 0.07 -19.86
N GLU A 196 31.05 -0.04 -21.06
CA GLU A 196 30.57 0.68 -22.24
C GLU A 196 29.44 -0.11 -22.91
N PRO A 197 28.64 0.54 -23.78
CA PRO A 197 27.55 -0.11 -24.49
C PRO A 197 28.01 -1.38 -25.23
N GLY A 198 27.21 -2.43 -25.08
CA GLY A 198 27.56 -3.78 -25.54
C GLY A 198 28.26 -4.65 -24.48
N TRP A 199 28.36 -4.20 -23.23
CA TRP A 199 29.01 -4.93 -22.12
C TRP A 199 30.52 -5.15 -22.35
N ILE A 200 31.18 -4.15 -22.92
CA ILE A 200 32.62 -4.17 -23.20
C ILE A 200 33.36 -3.10 -22.40
N ASN A 201 34.65 -3.31 -22.17
CA ASN A 201 35.45 -2.39 -21.34
C ASN A 201 35.82 -1.10 -22.07
N GLN A 202 35.93 -1.14 -23.39
CA GLN A 202 36.34 -0.01 -24.22
C GLN A 202 35.61 -0.08 -25.56
N THR A 203 35.08 1.06 -26.00
CA THR A 203 34.39 1.20 -27.28
C THR A 203 34.93 2.40 -28.03
N THR A 204 35.08 2.29 -29.35
CA THR A 204 35.46 3.41 -30.22
C THR A 204 34.27 4.22 -30.72
N GLN A 205 33.05 3.70 -30.55
CA GLN A 205 31.79 4.34 -30.96
C GLN A 205 31.28 5.30 -29.88
N VAL A 206 30.74 6.43 -30.33
CA VAL A 206 30.13 7.44 -29.45
C VAL A 206 28.63 7.19 -29.39
N TYR A 207 28.13 6.82 -28.22
CA TYR A 207 26.71 6.64 -27.95
C TYR A 207 26.10 7.87 -27.27
N SER A 208 24.77 7.95 -27.22
CA SER A 208 24.09 8.99 -26.45
C SER A 208 24.41 8.85 -24.96
N SER A 209 24.34 9.97 -24.23
CA SER A 209 24.60 9.98 -22.79
C SER A 209 23.64 9.08 -22.00
N SER A 210 22.39 8.94 -22.45
CA SER A 210 21.39 8.06 -21.81
C SER A 210 21.76 6.59 -21.97
N ILE A 211 22.23 6.18 -23.16
CA ILE A 211 22.68 4.82 -23.41
C ILE A 211 23.94 4.54 -22.60
N GLN A 212 24.93 5.43 -22.61
CA GLN A 212 26.15 5.26 -21.82
C GLN A 212 25.88 5.13 -20.32
N GLN A 213 24.94 5.91 -19.80
CA GLN A 213 24.57 5.85 -18.39
C GLN A 213 23.95 4.50 -18.02
N ALA A 214 23.25 3.84 -18.95
CA ALA A 214 22.62 2.55 -18.71
C ALA A 214 23.59 1.39 -18.53
N PHE A 215 24.85 1.51 -19.00
CA PHE A 215 25.89 0.50 -18.79
C PHE A 215 26.78 0.78 -17.58
N LYS A 216 26.51 1.88 -16.84
CA LYS A 216 27.18 2.18 -15.57
C LYS A 216 26.38 1.59 -14.43
N TYR A 217 27.06 0.85 -13.57
CA TYR A 217 26.44 0.29 -12.37
C TYR A 217 26.11 1.40 -11.38
N GLN A 218 24.90 1.36 -10.81
CA GLN A 218 24.45 2.27 -9.78
C GLN A 218 24.09 1.50 -8.51
N ASP A 219 24.53 2.02 -7.36
CA ASP A 219 24.19 1.45 -6.06
C ASP A 219 22.75 1.77 -5.66
N GLY A 220 22.18 0.97 -4.75
CA GLY A 220 20.81 1.16 -4.27
C GLY A 220 20.53 2.55 -3.68
N ASN A 221 21.52 3.16 -3.01
CA ASN A 221 21.41 4.51 -2.46
C ASN A 221 21.42 5.60 -3.53
N GLN A 222 22.00 5.34 -4.71
CA GLN A 222 21.99 6.28 -5.83
C GLN A 222 20.65 6.22 -6.57
N LEU A 223 20.03 5.04 -6.58
CA LEU A 223 18.74 4.76 -7.22
C LEU A 223 17.54 4.99 -6.31
N ASP A 224 17.74 5.31 -5.03
CA ASP A 224 16.71 5.31 -3.99
C ASP A 224 15.84 4.06 -4.02
N SER A 225 16.47 2.90 -4.25
CA SER A 225 15.78 1.62 -4.42
C SER A 225 16.02 0.67 -3.26
N TYR A 226 15.13 -0.31 -3.13
CA TYR A 226 15.18 -1.33 -2.10
C TYR A 226 15.33 -2.72 -2.72
N VAL A 227 15.72 -3.67 -1.87
CA VAL A 227 15.81 -5.09 -2.23
C VAL A 227 14.45 -5.59 -2.72
N TYR A 228 14.44 -6.23 -3.89
CA TYR A 228 13.23 -6.77 -4.49
C TYR A 228 13.10 -8.27 -4.18
N LEU A 229 11.95 -8.65 -3.63
CA LEU A 229 11.60 -10.05 -3.34
C LEU A 229 10.88 -10.64 -4.55
N GLY A 230 11.61 -11.36 -5.41
CA GLY A 230 11.02 -12.08 -6.53
C GLY A 230 10.63 -13.51 -6.17
N LYS A 231 10.05 -14.21 -7.16
CA LYS A 231 9.61 -15.61 -6.99
C LYS A 231 10.78 -16.58 -6.71
N PHE A 232 11.92 -16.34 -7.36
CA PHE A 232 13.08 -17.25 -7.31
C PHE A 232 14.19 -16.81 -6.35
N GLY A 233 14.14 -15.57 -5.85
CA GLY A 233 15.23 -15.05 -5.04
C GLY A 233 15.03 -13.60 -4.61
N ARG A 234 16.01 -13.10 -3.87
CA ARG A 234 16.08 -11.70 -3.43
C ARG A 234 17.09 -10.98 -4.30
N TYR A 235 16.70 -9.86 -4.86
CA TYR A 235 17.50 -9.08 -5.79
C TYR A 235 17.94 -7.77 -5.14
N SER A 236 19.19 -7.38 -5.34
CA SER A 236 19.73 -6.15 -4.77
C SER A 236 19.01 -4.89 -5.26
N ALA A 237 19.23 -3.80 -4.52
CA ALA A 237 18.69 -2.50 -4.86
C ALA A 237 19.45 -1.80 -6.00
N GLY A 238 20.68 -2.23 -6.29
CA GLY A 238 21.50 -1.63 -7.34
C GLY A 238 21.19 -2.16 -8.73
N GLY A 239 22.03 -1.82 -9.70
CA GLY A 239 22.01 -2.39 -11.03
C GLY A 239 22.30 -1.40 -12.15
N TYR A 240 22.10 -1.87 -13.38
CA TYR A 240 22.21 -1.11 -14.62
C TYR A 240 20.83 -0.59 -15.00
N VAL A 241 20.70 0.71 -15.27
CA VAL A 241 19.40 1.37 -15.38
C VAL A 241 19.25 2.13 -16.68
N TYR A 242 18.26 1.74 -17.48
CA TYR A 242 17.87 2.45 -18.69
C TYR A 242 16.55 3.21 -18.48
N GLU A 243 16.56 4.49 -18.80
CA GLU A 243 15.41 5.38 -18.70
C GLU A 243 14.75 5.56 -20.06
N PHE A 244 13.44 5.31 -20.16
CA PHE A 244 12.64 5.56 -21.36
C PHE A 244 12.29 7.05 -21.48
N ARG A 245 13.32 7.86 -21.68
CA ARG A 245 13.21 9.31 -21.78
C ARG A 245 13.43 9.75 -23.22
N GLY A 246 12.48 10.49 -23.76
CA GLY A 246 12.62 11.09 -25.10
C GLY A 246 11.36 10.96 -25.94
N ARG A 247 11.54 11.03 -27.26
CA ARG A 247 10.46 10.82 -28.23
C ARG A 247 10.33 9.34 -28.53
N LEU A 248 9.12 8.90 -28.87
CA LEU A 248 8.82 7.51 -29.21
C LEU A 248 9.78 6.93 -30.27
N ILE A 249 10.13 7.71 -31.30
CA ILE A 249 11.00 7.27 -32.39
C ILE A 249 12.40 6.89 -31.89
N ASP A 250 12.90 7.59 -30.86
CA ASP A 250 14.21 7.32 -30.27
C ASP A 250 14.18 6.04 -29.40
N LEU A 251 13.02 5.74 -28.80
CA LEU A 251 12.81 4.59 -27.92
C LEU A 251 12.53 3.28 -28.67
N GLN A 252 12.13 3.33 -29.94
CA GLN A 252 11.88 2.13 -30.76
C GLN A 252 13.15 1.54 -31.41
N ARG A 253 14.34 2.07 -31.08
CA ARG A 253 15.62 1.64 -31.66
C ARG A 253 16.58 1.08 -30.62
N ILE A 254 16.07 0.41 -29.59
CA ILE A 254 16.89 -0.04 -28.45
C ILE A 254 17.83 -1.20 -28.83
N LYS A 255 17.44 -2.01 -29.82
CA LYS A 255 18.22 -3.15 -30.32
C LYS A 255 19.33 -2.79 -31.33
N SER A 256 19.30 -1.60 -31.93
CA SER A 256 20.26 -1.16 -32.96
C SER A 256 21.45 -0.42 -32.38
#